data_AF-A0A937H053-F1
#
_entry.id   AF-A0A937H053-F1
#
_cell.length_a   1.000
_cell.length_b   1.000
_cell.length_c   1.000
_cell.angle_alpha   90.00
_cell.angle_beta   90.00
_cell.angle_gamma   90.00
#
_symmetry.space_group_name_H-M   'P 1'
#
loop_
_entity.id
_entity.type
_entity.pdbx_description
1 polymer ?
#
loop_
_entity_poly.entity_id
_entity_poly.type
_entity_poly.pdbx_seq_one_letter_code
_entity_poly.pdbx_strand_id
1 'polypeptide(L)'
;KIGWIRKYWQWTTVSLAAQMAVGPLSVFYFHQFPSLFLISNLLIIPFFGVFLVLVMTVFVMLLFDLLPHFMVTSFDGAVQLLNGSVSWIAQNDPLPLDQLYLPVPVLLGLYLVLFFVVLSLEKKRFPQWVGTAISFLILLSLIQLEQEKTSNEHAFWIFYLHRESSYGYFKSGVFYHHSSDPDKNRRILSDFANSRLLHRFEKLPIKNFFSVDQFHLFILDNEKRYTLPNYSPTHVLLRNDPKINLDRLLQIHQPQLVVADGSNSPWTVSRWEKSCEKYSIPFYDIRKSGALKISLENEE
;
A
#
# COMPACT_ATOMS: atom_id res chain seq x y z
N LYS A 1 -16.65 45.10 -17.08
CA LYS A 1 -15.41 44.42 -16.61
C LYS A 1 -15.64 43.22 -15.66
N ILE A 2 -16.89 42.86 -15.30
CA ILE A 2 -17.23 41.76 -14.36
C ILE A 2 -17.27 40.35 -15.00
N GLY A 3 -17.24 40.24 -16.34
CA GLY A 3 -17.40 38.96 -17.04
C GLY A 3 -16.30 37.93 -16.78
N TRP A 4 -15.03 38.35 -16.68
CA TRP A 4 -13.91 37.44 -16.47
C TRP A 4 -13.91 36.83 -15.08
N ILE A 5 -14.18 37.61 -14.05
CA ILE A 5 -14.29 37.13 -12.65
C ILE A 5 -15.38 36.07 -12.54
N ARG A 6 -16.54 36.30 -13.17
CA ARG A 6 -17.64 35.32 -13.21
C ARG A 6 -17.23 34.02 -13.92
N LYS A 7 -16.45 34.10 -14.99
CA LYS A 7 -15.98 32.94 -15.75
C LYS A 7 -14.96 32.11 -14.96
N TYR A 8 -14.01 32.77 -14.29
CA TYR A 8 -13.09 32.10 -13.36
C TYR A 8 -13.85 31.42 -12.22
N TRP A 9 -14.83 32.11 -11.63
CA TRP A 9 -15.67 31.52 -10.58
C TRP A 9 -16.41 30.27 -11.06
N GLN A 10 -17.01 30.31 -12.25
CA GLN A 10 -17.66 29.15 -12.84
C GLN A 10 -16.71 27.97 -13.00
N TRP A 11 -15.52 28.17 -13.55
CA TRP A 11 -14.52 27.11 -13.71
C TRP A 11 -14.07 26.53 -12.35
N THR A 12 -13.80 27.39 -11.37
CA THR A 12 -13.49 26.97 -10.00
C THR A 12 -14.60 26.12 -9.40
N THR A 13 -15.87 26.54 -9.53
CA THR A 13 -17.00 25.77 -8.97
C THR A 13 -17.22 24.44 -9.66
N VAL A 14 -17.04 24.36 -10.99
CA VAL A 14 -17.14 23.10 -11.74
C VAL A 14 -16.01 22.15 -11.35
N SER A 15 -14.77 22.66 -11.25
CA SER A 15 -13.62 21.88 -10.80
C SER A 15 -13.81 21.37 -9.37
N LEU A 16 -14.33 22.20 -8.46
CA LEU A 16 -14.59 21.79 -7.08
C LEU A 16 -15.65 20.69 -7.02
N ALA A 17 -16.76 20.84 -7.75
CA ALA A 17 -17.81 19.82 -7.80
C ALA A 17 -17.29 18.50 -8.39
N ALA A 18 -16.53 18.56 -9.48
CA ALA A 18 -15.90 17.38 -10.07
C ALA A 18 -14.93 16.71 -9.08
N GLN A 19 -14.11 17.49 -8.37
CA GLN A 19 -13.16 16.95 -7.41
C GLN A 19 -13.84 16.37 -6.17
N MET A 20 -14.97 16.91 -5.71
CA MET A 20 -15.75 16.31 -4.63
C MET A 20 -16.28 14.93 -5.02
N ALA A 21 -16.67 14.74 -6.28
CA ALA A 21 -17.16 13.46 -6.79
C ALA A 21 -16.03 12.45 -7.05
N VAL A 22 -14.92 12.88 -7.65
CA VAL A 22 -13.84 11.99 -8.08
C VAL A 22 -12.78 11.81 -6.98
N GLY A 23 -12.64 12.77 -6.07
CA GLY A 23 -11.61 12.82 -5.02
C GLY A 23 -11.52 11.56 -4.15
N PRO A 24 -12.62 11.06 -3.57
CA PRO A 24 -12.60 9.81 -2.80
C PRO A 24 -12.10 8.62 -3.62
N LEU A 25 -12.51 8.50 -4.89
CA LEU A 25 -12.06 7.44 -5.77
C LEU A 25 -10.58 7.58 -6.16
N SER A 26 -10.12 8.81 -6.40
CA SER A 26 -8.70 9.08 -6.65
C SER A 26 -7.84 8.68 -5.45
N VAL A 27 -8.30 8.98 -4.24
CA VAL A 27 -7.61 8.56 -3.00
C VAL A 27 -7.61 7.03 -2.89
N PHE A 28 -8.75 6.38 -3.14
CA PHE A 28 -8.86 4.93 -3.09
C PHE A 28 -7.90 4.22 -4.06
N TYR A 29 -7.81 4.71 -5.30
CA TYR A 29 -7.04 4.04 -6.35
C TYR A 29 -5.56 4.43 -6.36
N PHE A 30 -5.24 5.71 -6.15
CA PHE A 30 -3.87 6.21 -6.26
C PHE A 30 -3.18 6.42 -4.92
N HIS A 31 -3.88 6.22 -3.80
CA HIS A 31 -3.37 6.47 -2.44
C HIS A 31 -2.83 7.89 -2.23
N GLN A 32 -3.33 8.84 -3.02
CA GLN A 32 -2.88 10.22 -3.00
C GLN A 32 -4.02 11.15 -3.42
N PHE A 33 -3.99 12.38 -2.91
CA PHE A 33 -4.84 13.46 -3.36
C PHE A 33 -3.98 14.67 -3.74
N PRO A 34 -4.07 15.20 -4.97
CA PRO A 34 -3.30 16.37 -5.35
C PRO A 34 -3.79 17.59 -4.55
N SER A 35 -2.94 18.18 -3.69
CA SER A 35 -3.35 19.35 -2.90
C SER A 35 -3.59 20.57 -3.81
N LEU A 36 -2.77 20.68 -4.86
CA LEU A 36 -2.87 21.67 -5.93
C LEU A 36 -3.89 21.28 -7.02
N PHE A 37 -4.89 20.43 -6.72
CA PHE A 37 -5.88 19.96 -7.71
C PHE A 37 -6.52 21.11 -8.50
N LEU A 38 -6.75 22.26 -7.88
CA LEU A 38 -7.42 23.38 -8.54
C LEU A 38 -6.53 24.02 -9.62
N ILE A 39 -5.23 24.15 -9.34
CA ILE A 39 -4.23 24.64 -10.30
C ILE A 39 -4.02 23.60 -11.40
N SER A 40 -3.89 22.34 -11.01
CA SER A 40 -3.75 21.20 -11.91
C SER A 40 -4.92 21.13 -12.90
N ASN A 41 -6.15 21.18 -12.39
CA ASN A 41 -7.36 21.13 -13.21
C ASN A 41 -7.47 22.34 -14.14
N LEU A 42 -7.14 23.54 -13.68
CA LEU A 42 -7.16 24.73 -14.55
C LEU A 42 -6.11 24.64 -15.67
N LEU A 43 -4.94 24.06 -15.38
CA LEU A 43 -3.85 23.93 -16.32
C LEU A 43 -4.10 22.78 -17.30
N ILE A 44 -4.55 21.62 -16.83
CA ILE A 44 -4.66 20.38 -17.63
C ILE A 44 -5.97 20.33 -18.43
N ILE A 45 -7.12 20.69 -17.85
CA ILE A 45 -8.45 20.51 -18.48
C ILE A 45 -8.54 21.17 -19.88
N PRO A 46 -8.03 22.39 -20.12
CA PRO A 46 -8.09 23.02 -21.44
C PRO A 46 -7.37 22.21 -22.53
N PHE A 47 -6.27 21.53 -22.17
CA PHE A 47 -5.49 20.71 -23.11
C PHE A 47 -5.98 19.27 -23.18
N PHE A 48 -6.62 18.76 -22.12
CA PHE A 48 -7.00 17.34 -22.02
C PHE A 48 -8.02 16.93 -23.09
N GLY A 49 -8.97 17.79 -23.43
CA GLY A 49 -9.93 17.52 -24.51
C GLY A 49 -9.24 17.38 -25.88
N VAL A 50 -8.34 18.31 -26.20
CA VAL A 50 -7.55 18.27 -27.45
C VAL A 50 -6.63 17.05 -27.46
N PHE A 51 -5.99 16.77 -26.32
CA PHE A 51 -5.13 15.61 -26.13
C PHE A 51 -5.90 14.30 -26.35
N LEU A 52 -7.11 14.16 -25.83
CA LEU A 52 -7.93 12.96 -26.02
C LEU A 52 -8.28 12.75 -27.49
N VAL A 53 -8.68 13.80 -28.21
CA VAL A 53 -8.94 13.72 -29.66
C VAL A 53 -7.68 13.30 -30.42
N LEU A 54 -6.52 13.86 -30.06
CA LEU A 54 -5.24 13.50 -30.65
C LEU A 54 -4.88 12.03 -30.40
N VAL A 55 -5.01 11.54 -29.16
CA VAL A 55 -4.78 10.12 -28.80
C VAL A 55 -5.70 9.22 -29.60
N MET A 56 -7.00 9.52 -29.66
CA MET A 56 -7.97 8.70 -30.39
C MET A 56 -7.67 8.68 -31.89
N THR A 57 -7.28 9.82 -32.46
CA THR A 57 -6.93 9.91 -33.89
C THR A 57 -5.66 9.12 -34.21
N VAL A 58 -4.62 9.25 -33.37
CA VAL A 58 -3.38 8.47 -33.50
C VAL A 58 -3.68 6.98 -33.39
N PHE A 59 -4.51 6.56 -32.42
CA PHE A 59 -4.88 5.16 -32.25
C PHE A 59 -5.62 4.60 -33.47
N VAL A 60 -6.59 5.34 -34.01
CA VAL A 60 -7.33 4.93 -35.23
C VAL A 60 -6.39 4.84 -36.44
N MET A 61 -5.52 5.82 -36.65
CA MET A 61 -4.57 5.78 -37.76
C MET A 61 -3.53 4.66 -37.63
N LEU A 62 -3.15 4.31 -36.39
CA LEU A 62 -2.28 3.18 -36.11
C LEU A 62 -2.93 1.86 -36.52
N LEU A 63 -4.25 1.69 -36.31
CA LEU A 63 -4.97 0.47 -36.73
C LEU A 63 -4.95 0.24 -38.25
N PHE A 64 -4.79 1.30 -39.04
CA PHE A 64 -4.74 1.23 -40.49
C PHE A 64 -3.31 1.38 -41.06
N ASP A 65 -2.28 1.40 -40.21
CA ASP A 65 -0.88 1.65 -40.60
C ASP A 65 -0.67 2.97 -41.39
N LEU A 66 -1.52 3.98 -41.14
CA LEU A 66 -1.56 5.26 -41.86
C LEU A 66 -1.00 6.44 -41.05
N LEU A 67 -0.24 6.19 -39.98
CA LEU A 67 0.16 7.24 -39.04
C LEU A 67 1.23 8.18 -39.63
N PRO A 68 0.90 9.47 -39.90
CA PRO A 68 1.87 10.40 -40.45
C PRO A 68 2.90 10.83 -39.41
N HIS A 69 4.15 11.05 -39.82
CA HIS A 69 5.22 11.47 -38.93
C HIS A 69 4.91 12.75 -38.14
N PHE A 70 4.24 13.73 -38.75
CA PHE A 70 3.81 14.96 -38.07
C PHE A 70 2.88 14.68 -36.88
N MET A 71 1.96 13.72 -36.99
CA MET A 71 1.08 13.35 -35.87
C MET A 71 1.85 12.71 -34.73
N VAL A 72 2.86 11.89 -35.03
CA VAL A 72 3.76 11.32 -34.01
C VAL A 72 4.47 12.43 -33.24
N THR A 73 5.08 13.38 -33.96
CA THR A 73 5.79 14.51 -33.31
C THR A 73 4.88 15.42 -32.49
N SER A 74 3.65 15.65 -32.97
CA SER A 74 2.65 16.45 -32.27
C SER A 74 2.14 15.73 -31.02
N PHE A 75 1.95 14.42 -31.10
CA PHE A 75 1.55 13.60 -29.97
C PHE A 75 2.65 13.56 -28.90
N ASP A 76 3.90 13.34 -29.30
CA ASP A 76 5.04 13.35 -28.37
C ASP A 76 5.19 14.72 -27.68
N GLY A 77 5.09 15.82 -28.44
CA GLY A 77 5.10 17.17 -27.87
C GLY A 77 3.96 17.41 -26.85
N ALA A 78 2.76 16.91 -27.14
CA ALA A 78 1.63 17.01 -26.21
C ALA A 78 1.83 16.17 -24.94
N VAL A 79 2.40 14.96 -25.07
CA VAL A 79 2.77 14.11 -23.93
C VAL A 79 3.85 14.79 -23.07
N GLN A 80 4.88 15.35 -23.69
CA GLN A 80 5.94 16.08 -22.98
C GLN A 80 5.39 17.29 -22.22
N LEU A 81 4.49 18.06 -22.83
CA LEU A 81 3.84 19.20 -22.18
C LEU A 81 3.03 18.74 -20.96
N LEU A 82 2.24 17.67 -21.09
CA LEU A 82 1.44 17.13 -20.00
C LEU A 82 2.31 16.61 -18.86
N ASN A 83 3.33 15.80 -19.17
CA ASN A 83 4.26 15.28 -18.17
C ASN A 83 5.07 16.39 -17.50
N GLY A 84 5.53 17.39 -18.25
CA GLY A 84 6.22 18.56 -17.72
C GLY A 84 5.34 19.37 -16.78
N SER A 85 4.06 19.54 -17.13
CA SER A 85 3.07 20.22 -16.28
C SER A 85 2.82 19.46 -14.97
N VAL A 86 2.64 18.14 -15.04
CA VAL A 86 2.47 17.28 -13.87
C VAL A 86 3.72 17.30 -12.98
N SER A 87 4.91 17.22 -13.58
CA SER A 87 6.18 17.27 -12.85
C SER A 87 6.39 18.62 -12.14
N TRP A 88 6.05 19.73 -12.81
CA TRP A 88 6.11 21.06 -12.21
C TRP A 88 5.16 21.18 -11.02
N ILE A 89 3.93 20.67 -11.14
CA ILE A 89 2.97 20.66 -10.02
C ILE A 89 3.53 19.84 -8.86
N ALA A 90 4.07 18.65 -9.12
CA ALA A 90 4.60 17.77 -8.07
C ALA A 90 5.81 18.39 -7.33
N GLN A 91 6.70 19.10 -8.02
CA GLN A 91 7.85 19.77 -7.40
C GLN A 91 7.47 20.99 -6.56
N ASN A 92 6.33 21.62 -6.86
CA ASN A 92 5.85 22.83 -6.19
C ASN A 92 4.71 22.56 -5.20
N ASP A 93 4.35 21.29 -4.95
CA ASP A 93 3.32 20.94 -3.98
C ASP A 93 3.87 21.11 -2.55
N PRO A 94 3.42 22.11 -1.78
CA PRO A 94 3.91 22.33 -0.42
C PRO A 94 3.36 21.31 0.57
N LEU A 95 2.28 20.61 0.21
CA LEU A 95 1.53 19.69 1.07
C LEU A 95 1.11 18.47 0.24
N PRO A 96 2.05 17.60 -0.16
CA PRO A 96 1.68 16.36 -0.82
C PRO A 96 0.79 15.55 0.14
N LEU A 97 -0.45 15.29 -0.28
CA LEU A 97 -1.36 14.39 0.45
C LEU A 97 -1.18 13.00 -0.15
N ASP A 98 0.01 12.45 0.03
CA ASP A 98 0.34 11.07 -0.31
C ASP A 98 -0.05 10.12 0.83
N GLN A 99 0.07 8.81 0.60
CA GLN A 99 -0.03 7.80 1.64
C GLN A 99 -1.43 7.68 2.29
N LEU A 100 -2.47 8.05 1.55
CA LEU A 100 -3.85 7.97 2.00
C LEU A 100 -4.44 6.59 1.71
N TYR A 101 -4.82 5.86 2.76
CA TYR A 101 -5.56 4.61 2.62
C TYR A 101 -7.05 4.82 2.87
N LEU A 102 -7.87 4.38 1.92
CA LEU A 102 -9.32 4.45 2.02
C LEU A 102 -9.92 3.05 1.83
N PRO A 103 -10.35 2.37 2.91
CA PRO A 103 -11.00 1.08 2.82
C PRO A 103 -12.29 1.14 1.97
N VAL A 104 -12.62 0.07 1.25
CA VAL A 104 -13.83 0.00 0.41
C VAL A 104 -15.11 0.35 1.18
N PRO A 105 -15.36 -0.14 2.41
CA PRO A 105 -16.56 0.25 3.16
C PRO A 105 -16.61 1.76 3.43
N VAL A 106 -15.48 2.37 3.80
CA VAL A 106 -15.38 3.81 4.08
C VAL A 106 -15.61 4.63 2.80
N LEU A 107 -15.08 4.19 1.66
CA LEU A 107 -15.33 4.80 0.35
C LEU A 107 -16.83 4.81 0.01
N LEU A 108 -17.51 3.66 0.17
CA LEU A 108 -18.96 3.57 -0.08
C LEU A 108 -19.74 4.46 0.90
N GLY A 109 -19.35 4.51 2.16
CA GLY A 109 -19.92 5.42 3.16
C GLY A 109 -19.75 6.90 2.78
N LEU A 110 -18.59 7.29 2.26
CA LEU A 110 -18.33 8.64 1.75
C LEU A 110 -19.27 9.00 0.60
N TYR A 111 -19.46 8.09 -0.35
CA TYR A 111 -20.39 8.32 -1.47
C TYR A 111 -21.85 8.39 -1.01
N LEU A 112 -22.23 7.60 0.00
CA LEU A 112 -23.56 7.69 0.60
C LEU A 112 -23.80 9.07 1.23
N VAL A 113 -22.82 9.59 1.98
CA VAL A 113 -22.88 10.95 2.54
C VAL A 113 -22.98 12.00 1.44
N LEU A 114 -22.11 11.92 0.42
CA LEU A 114 -22.13 12.86 -0.71
C LEU A 114 -23.49 12.88 -1.41
N PHE A 115 -24.09 11.70 -1.63
CA PHE A 115 -25.42 11.57 -2.22
C PHE A 115 -26.49 12.29 -1.39
N PHE A 116 -26.55 12.07 -0.07
CA PHE A 116 -27.52 12.73 0.79
C PHE A 116 -27.27 14.23 0.96
N VAL A 117 -26.01 14.68 0.96
CA VAL A 117 -25.66 16.10 0.95
C VAL A 117 -26.23 16.77 -0.29
N VAL A 118 -25.99 16.20 -1.48
CA VAL A 118 -26.51 16.74 -2.74
C VAL A 118 -28.05 16.79 -2.73
N LEU A 119 -28.71 15.70 -2.31
CA LEU A 119 -30.18 15.67 -2.18
C LEU A 119 -30.71 16.72 -1.19
N SER A 120 -29.99 16.97 -0.10
CA SER A 120 -30.36 17.96 0.92
C SER A 120 -30.25 19.38 0.40
N LEU A 121 -29.20 19.67 -0.36
CA LEU A 121 -28.99 20.98 -1.00
C LEU A 121 -30.02 21.27 -2.09
N GLU A 122 -30.44 20.25 -2.84
CA GLU A 122 -31.43 20.37 -3.92
C GLU A 122 -32.85 20.53 -3.36
N LYS A 123 -33.29 19.61 -2.48
CA LYS A 123 -34.69 19.57 -2.01
C LYS A 123 -34.95 20.49 -0.82
N LYS A 124 -33.91 20.82 -0.04
CA LYS A 124 -33.95 21.70 1.14
C LYS A 124 -35.04 21.36 2.17
N ARG A 125 -35.48 20.10 2.26
CA ARG A 125 -36.46 19.67 3.27
C ARG A 125 -35.76 18.96 4.43
N PHE A 126 -36.39 19.03 5.58
CA PHE A 126 -35.91 18.43 6.82
C PHE A 126 -35.53 16.92 6.70
N PRO A 127 -36.33 16.03 6.06
CA PRO A 127 -35.98 14.60 6.00
C PRO A 127 -34.68 14.30 5.24
N GLN A 128 -34.28 15.11 4.26
CA GLN A 128 -33.00 14.89 3.57
C GLN A 128 -31.80 15.22 4.48
N TRP A 129 -31.92 16.27 5.30
CA TRP A 129 -30.91 16.59 6.31
C TRP A 129 -30.78 15.51 7.37
N VAL A 130 -31.91 14.90 7.77
CA VAL A 130 -31.90 13.70 8.64
C VAL A 130 -31.17 12.54 7.95
N GLY A 131 -31.43 12.29 6.66
CA GLY A 131 -30.69 11.29 5.87
C GLY A 131 -29.19 11.55 5.82
N THR A 132 -28.78 12.81 5.66
CA THR A 132 -27.35 13.22 5.69
C THR A 132 -26.73 12.90 7.05
N ALA A 133 -27.40 13.26 8.16
CA ALA A 133 -26.91 12.97 9.50
C ALA A 133 -26.77 11.45 9.74
N ILE A 134 -27.75 10.65 9.34
CA ILE A 134 -27.69 9.18 9.45
C ILE A 134 -26.54 8.61 8.62
N SER A 135 -26.39 9.03 7.36
CA SER A 135 -25.28 8.57 6.51
C SER A 135 -23.91 8.92 7.08
N PHE A 136 -23.80 10.08 7.75
CA PHE A 136 -22.58 10.50 8.41
C PHE A 136 -22.29 9.65 9.66
N LEU A 137 -23.29 9.30 10.45
CA LEU A 137 -23.13 8.36 11.57
C LEU A 137 -22.71 6.96 11.10
N ILE A 138 -23.26 6.49 9.98
CA ILE A 138 -22.83 5.22 9.35
C ILE A 138 -21.36 5.32 8.94
N LEU A 139 -20.94 6.41 8.29
CA LEU A 139 -19.54 6.61 7.92
C LEU A 139 -18.61 6.58 9.15
N LEU A 140 -18.98 7.27 10.23
CA LEU A 140 -18.21 7.24 11.48
C LEU A 140 -18.11 5.82 12.05
N SER A 141 -19.21 5.07 12.07
CA SER A 141 -19.22 3.67 12.51
C SER A 141 -18.33 2.78 11.64
N LEU A 142 -18.33 2.96 10.32
CA LEU A 142 -17.47 2.21 9.40
C LEU A 142 -15.98 2.52 9.63
N ILE A 143 -15.64 3.79 9.88
CA ILE A 143 -14.27 4.18 10.21
C ILE A 143 -13.83 3.53 11.53
N GLN A 144 -14.69 3.55 12.55
CA GLN A 144 -14.40 2.91 13.84
C GLN A 144 -14.19 1.40 13.71
N LEU A 145 -15.07 0.69 12.99
CA LEU A 145 -14.92 -0.75 12.75
C LEU A 145 -13.62 -1.09 12.05
N GLU A 146 -13.18 -0.28 11.09
CA GLU A 146 -11.93 -0.53 10.38
C GLU A 146 -10.70 -0.21 11.24
N GLN A 147 -10.80 0.81 12.10
CA GLN A 147 -9.77 1.08 13.11
C GLN A 147 -9.67 -0.05 14.13
N GLU A 148 -10.79 -0.59 14.61
CA GLU A 148 -10.82 -1.72 15.56
C GLU A 148 -10.19 -2.98 14.96
N LYS A 149 -10.60 -3.38 13.74
CA LYS A 149 -9.99 -4.52 13.03
C LYS A 149 -8.48 -4.41 12.95
N THR A 150 -8.00 -3.19 12.76
CA THR A 150 -6.58 -2.93 12.59
C THR A 150 -5.85 -2.85 13.91
N SER A 151 -6.43 -2.20 14.92
CA SER A 151 -5.85 -2.09 16.27
C SER A 151 -5.74 -3.46 16.96
N ASN A 152 -6.74 -4.32 16.75
CA ASN A 152 -6.79 -5.68 17.29
C ASN A 152 -5.97 -6.69 16.46
N GLU A 153 -5.33 -6.26 15.37
CA GLU A 153 -4.38 -7.14 14.69
C GLU A 153 -3.18 -7.37 15.61
N HIS A 154 -2.91 -8.63 15.92
CA HIS A 154 -1.71 -9.08 16.61
C HIS A 154 -1.07 -10.11 15.70
N ALA A 155 -0.06 -9.70 14.94
CA ALA A 155 0.48 -10.55 13.90
C ALA A 155 1.95 -10.26 13.61
N PHE A 156 2.69 -11.33 13.31
CA PHE A 156 4.02 -11.25 12.75
C PHE A 156 3.95 -11.42 11.23
N TRP A 157 4.55 -10.49 10.51
CA TRP A 157 4.57 -10.45 9.06
C TRP A 157 5.99 -10.67 8.54
N ILE A 158 6.12 -11.50 7.51
CA ILE A 158 7.37 -11.68 6.77
C ILE A 158 7.09 -11.35 5.31
N PHE A 159 7.75 -10.32 4.79
CA PHE A 159 7.48 -9.75 3.48
C PHE A 159 8.29 -10.43 2.39
N TYR A 160 7.68 -10.56 1.21
CA TYR A 160 8.44 -10.87 0.01
C TYR A 160 9.09 -9.60 -0.55
N LEU A 161 10.41 -9.53 -0.49
CA LEU A 161 11.23 -8.55 -1.19
C LEU A 161 12.35 -9.28 -1.93
N HIS A 162 12.55 -8.95 -3.20
CA HIS A 162 13.55 -9.65 -4.01
C HIS A 162 14.96 -9.38 -3.48
N ARG A 163 15.68 -10.45 -3.09
CA ARG A 163 17.05 -10.42 -2.53
C ARG A 163 17.19 -9.70 -1.19
N GLU A 164 16.08 -9.48 -0.49
CA GLU A 164 16.09 -8.73 0.76
C GLU A 164 15.25 -9.42 1.84
N SER A 165 15.63 -9.17 3.08
CA SER A 165 14.91 -9.62 4.27
C SER A 165 14.15 -8.44 4.87
N SER A 166 12.83 -8.57 4.96
CA SER A 166 12.00 -7.68 5.76
C SER A 166 10.90 -8.45 6.48
N TYR A 167 10.72 -8.11 7.75
CA TYR A 167 9.70 -8.68 8.61
C TYR A 167 9.32 -7.66 9.66
N GLY A 168 8.14 -7.81 10.26
CA GLY A 168 7.73 -6.94 11.34
C GLY A 168 6.65 -7.54 12.19
N TYR A 169 6.61 -7.07 13.43
CA TYR A 169 5.59 -7.40 14.40
C TYR A 169 4.63 -6.23 14.53
N PHE A 170 3.35 -6.51 14.34
CA PHE A 170 2.28 -5.55 14.55
C PHE A 170 1.63 -5.81 15.92
N LYS A 171 1.58 -4.79 16.78
CA LYS A 171 0.89 -4.82 18.06
C LYS A 171 0.20 -3.49 18.33
N SER A 172 -1.11 -3.50 18.53
CA SER A 172 -1.88 -2.36 19.06
C SER A 172 -1.60 -1.05 18.31
N GLY A 173 -1.60 -1.09 16.96
CA GLY A 173 -1.36 0.08 16.13
C GLY A 173 0.09 0.56 16.06
N VAL A 174 1.05 -0.23 16.53
CA VAL A 174 2.50 -0.02 16.35
C VAL A 174 3.08 -1.16 15.52
N PHE A 175 3.85 -0.81 14.49
CA PHE A 175 4.57 -1.79 13.70
C PHE A 175 6.08 -1.69 13.95
N TYR A 176 6.60 -2.76 14.53
CA TYR A 176 8.03 -2.96 14.78
C TYR A 176 8.62 -3.71 13.60
N HIS A 177 9.44 -3.06 12.79
CA HIS A 177 9.92 -3.63 11.53
C HIS A 177 11.44 -3.74 11.47
N HIS A 178 11.90 -4.77 10.80
CA HIS A 178 13.26 -4.89 10.32
C HIS A 178 13.25 -4.89 8.80
N SER A 179 14.20 -4.16 8.20
CA SER A 179 14.44 -4.16 6.76
C SER A 179 15.95 -4.13 6.52
N SER A 180 16.39 -4.93 5.53
CA SER A 180 17.80 -4.97 5.13
C SER A 180 18.23 -3.67 4.43
N ASP A 181 17.32 -3.06 3.68
CA ASP A 181 17.48 -1.74 3.05
C ASP A 181 16.22 -0.90 3.32
N PRO A 182 16.23 -0.07 4.38
CA PRO A 182 15.05 0.73 4.75
C PRO A 182 14.69 1.78 3.70
N ASP A 183 15.66 2.36 3.00
CA ASP A 183 15.42 3.44 2.05
C ASP A 183 14.76 2.91 0.78
N LYS A 184 15.27 1.80 0.25
CA LYS A 184 14.70 1.14 -0.93
C LYS A 184 13.29 0.61 -0.66
N ASN A 185 13.04 0.11 0.56
CA ASN A 185 11.75 -0.49 0.92
C ASN A 185 10.76 0.48 1.56
N ARG A 186 11.14 1.75 1.71
CA ARG A 186 10.33 2.76 2.40
C ARG A 186 8.90 2.79 1.89
N ARG A 187 8.71 2.71 0.56
CA ARG A 187 7.38 2.72 -0.06
C ARG A 187 6.51 1.53 0.35
N ILE A 188 7.04 0.31 0.27
CA ILE A 188 6.26 -0.89 0.63
C ILE A 188 5.92 -0.89 2.13
N LEU A 189 6.89 -0.47 2.95
CA LEU A 189 6.73 -0.34 4.39
C LEU A 189 5.72 0.75 4.76
N SER A 190 5.75 1.91 4.08
CA SER A 190 4.76 2.96 4.25
C SER A 190 3.39 2.52 3.77
N ASP A 191 3.27 1.90 2.59
CA ASP A 191 2.00 1.45 2.04
C ASP A 191 1.34 0.42 2.98
N PHE A 192 2.13 -0.51 3.54
CA PHE A 192 1.69 -1.44 4.57
C PHE A 192 1.25 -0.76 5.88
N ALA A 193 1.96 0.29 6.28
CA ALA A 193 1.65 1.09 7.45
C ALA A 193 0.34 1.87 7.29
N ASN A 194 0.18 2.51 6.13
CA ASN A 194 -0.96 3.33 5.79
C ASN A 194 -2.21 2.48 5.62
N SER A 195 -2.08 1.28 5.04
CA SER A 195 -3.19 0.32 4.93
C SER A 195 -3.75 -0.10 6.29
N ARG A 196 -2.97 0.10 7.35
CA ARG A 196 -3.32 -0.22 8.73
C ARG A 196 -3.43 1.00 9.64
N LEU A 197 -3.53 2.20 9.07
CA LEU A 197 -3.74 3.44 9.84
C LEU A 197 -2.85 3.52 11.11
N LEU A 198 -1.59 3.11 10.97
CA LEU A 198 -0.68 2.92 12.10
C LEU A 198 -0.47 4.22 12.88
N HIS A 199 -0.41 4.10 14.22
CA HIS A 199 -0.08 5.22 15.09
C HIS A 199 1.43 5.49 15.13
N ARG A 200 2.25 4.44 15.08
CA ARG A 200 3.72 4.56 15.14
C ARG A 200 4.42 3.51 14.31
N PHE A 201 5.56 3.92 13.77
CA PHE A 201 6.47 3.08 13.00
C PHE A 201 7.81 3.04 13.72
N GLU A 202 8.16 1.89 14.31
CA GLU A 202 9.37 1.73 15.10
C GLU A 202 10.30 0.70 14.46
N LYS A 203 11.60 0.95 14.51
CA LYS A 203 12.59 0.00 14.02
C LYS A 203 12.76 -1.10 15.07
N LEU A 204 12.53 -2.34 14.66
CA LEU A 204 12.81 -3.50 15.48
C LEU A 204 14.33 -3.76 15.48
N PRO A 205 14.99 -3.78 16.66
CA PRO A 205 16.40 -4.12 16.71
C PRO A 205 16.62 -5.57 16.28
N ILE A 206 17.63 -5.79 15.45
CA ILE A 206 18.00 -7.14 14.99
C ILE A 206 18.53 -7.94 16.17
N LYS A 207 17.71 -8.83 16.68
CA LYS A 207 18.11 -9.91 17.59
C LYS A 207 17.89 -11.23 16.85
N ASN A 208 18.75 -12.23 17.11
CA ASN A 208 18.62 -13.56 16.52
C ASN A 208 17.40 -14.34 17.07
N PHE A 209 16.61 -13.69 17.92
CA PHE A 209 15.45 -14.25 18.56
C PHE A 209 14.40 -13.18 18.76
N PHE A 210 13.15 -13.56 18.51
CA PHE A 210 11.98 -12.76 18.78
C PHE A 210 10.95 -13.65 19.49
N SER A 211 10.50 -13.23 20.67
CA SER A 211 9.49 -13.93 21.45
C SER A 211 8.35 -13.01 21.82
N VAL A 212 7.15 -13.47 21.52
CA VAL A 212 5.89 -12.86 21.96
C VAL A 212 4.96 -14.02 22.30
N ASP A 213 4.52 -14.09 23.55
CA ASP A 213 3.62 -15.14 24.04
C ASP A 213 4.14 -16.56 23.71
N GLN A 214 3.35 -17.41 23.07
CA GLN A 214 3.77 -18.75 22.63
C GLN A 214 4.58 -18.76 21.32
N PHE A 215 4.73 -17.60 20.67
CA PHE A 215 5.49 -17.47 19.44
C PHE A 215 6.96 -17.20 19.75
N HIS A 216 7.80 -18.13 19.32
CA HIS A 216 9.25 -18.10 19.49
C HIS A 216 9.90 -18.24 18.13
N LEU A 217 10.30 -17.11 17.56
CA LEU A 217 10.96 -17.03 16.26
C LEU A 217 12.48 -16.98 16.43
N PHE A 218 13.16 -17.96 15.88
CA PHE A 218 14.61 -17.97 15.79
C PHE A 218 15.06 -17.50 14.40
N ILE A 219 15.87 -16.44 14.37
CA ILE A 219 16.31 -15.79 13.12
C ILE A 219 17.77 -16.16 12.88
N LEU A 220 18.01 -16.89 11.78
CA LEU A 220 19.32 -17.36 11.36
C LEU A 220 19.82 -16.54 10.17
N ASP A 221 20.96 -15.89 10.39
CA ASP A 221 21.66 -15.04 9.44
C ASP A 221 23.07 -15.58 9.17
N ASN A 222 23.65 -15.26 8.01
CA ASN A 222 24.99 -15.67 7.62
C ASN A 222 26.09 -14.84 8.31
N GLU A 223 25.80 -13.60 8.72
CA GLU A 223 26.81 -12.68 9.26
C GLU A 223 27.27 -12.97 10.69
N LYS A 224 26.55 -13.79 11.46
CA LYS A 224 26.89 -14.09 12.87
C LYS A 224 27.03 -15.58 13.10
N ARG A 225 28.06 -15.98 13.88
CA ARG A 225 28.14 -17.35 14.40
C ARG A 225 26.89 -17.60 15.24
N TYR A 226 26.04 -18.51 14.80
CA TYR A 226 24.85 -18.88 15.53
C TYR A 226 25.26 -19.86 16.65
N THR A 227 24.83 -19.56 17.88
CA THR A 227 24.71 -20.57 18.92
C THR A 227 23.29 -21.13 18.83
N LEU A 228 23.18 -22.46 18.84
CA LEU A 228 21.87 -23.09 18.97
C LEU A 228 21.25 -22.62 20.29
N PRO A 229 19.99 -22.17 20.28
CA PRO A 229 19.33 -21.74 21.49
C PRO A 229 19.14 -22.92 22.45
N ASN A 230 19.17 -22.66 23.76
CA ASN A 230 18.81 -23.67 24.78
C ASN A 230 17.28 -23.82 24.95
N TYR A 231 16.49 -23.33 24.00
CA TYR A 231 15.03 -23.42 23.98
C TYR A 231 14.57 -23.96 22.63
N SER A 232 13.35 -24.49 22.55
CA SER A 232 12.75 -24.99 21.30
C SER A 232 11.97 -23.88 20.60
N PRO A 233 12.51 -23.23 19.55
CA PRO A 233 11.76 -22.25 18.78
C PRO A 233 10.57 -22.90 18.08
N THR A 234 9.42 -22.22 18.09
CA THR A 234 8.25 -22.68 17.33
C THR A 234 8.45 -22.42 15.85
N HIS A 235 9.13 -21.33 15.48
CA HIS A 235 9.37 -20.92 14.10
C HIS A 235 10.84 -20.60 13.85
N VAL A 236 11.32 -20.89 12.65
CA VAL A 236 12.69 -20.56 12.22
C VAL A 236 12.64 -19.74 10.95
N LEU A 237 13.28 -18.56 10.96
CA LEU A 237 13.46 -17.71 9.79
C LEU A 237 14.90 -17.81 9.29
N LEU A 238 15.08 -18.21 8.04
CA LEU A 238 16.36 -18.29 7.35
C LEU A 238 16.52 -17.05 6.43
N ARG A 239 17.62 -16.31 6.58
CA ARG A 239 17.90 -15.10 5.80
C ARG A 239 19.38 -14.95 5.44
N ASN A 240 19.68 -14.40 4.27
CA ASN A 240 21.03 -14.15 3.73
C ASN A 240 21.87 -15.41 3.53
N ASP A 241 21.27 -16.55 3.17
CA ASP A 241 21.94 -17.83 2.93
C ASP A 241 22.81 -18.32 4.12
N PRO A 242 22.24 -18.52 5.34
CA PRO A 242 22.99 -18.99 6.49
C PRO A 242 23.69 -20.32 6.22
N LYS A 243 24.98 -20.38 6.55
CA LYS A 243 25.77 -21.61 6.47
C LYS A 243 25.47 -22.51 7.68
N ILE A 244 24.31 -23.19 7.62
CA ILE A 244 23.82 -24.06 8.70
C ILE A 244 23.67 -25.52 8.23
N ASN A 245 23.82 -26.45 9.16
CA ASN A 245 23.32 -27.82 9.00
C ASN A 245 21.86 -27.87 9.48
N LEU A 246 20.92 -27.75 8.55
CA LEU A 246 19.49 -27.70 8.88
C LEU A 246 19.01 -29.04 9.49
N ASP A 247 19.49 -30.18 9.01
CA ASP A 247 19.14 -31.50 9.57
C ASP A 247 19.38 -31.57 11.09
N ARG A 248 20.52 -31.07 11.57
CA ARG A 248 20.83 -31.04 13.01
C ARG A 248 19.85 -30.14 13.78
N LEU A 249 19.50 -28.98 13.21
CA LEU A 249 18.57 -28.05 13.84
C LEU A 249 17.18 -28.67 13.98
N LEU A 250 16.70 -29.29 12.89
CA LEU A 250 15.38 -29.92 12.85
C LEU A 250 15.28 -31.11 13.83
N GLN A 251 16.34 -31.91 13.97
CA GLN A 251 16.38 -33.01 14.94
C GLN A 251 16.29 -32.55 16.40
N ILE A 252 16.93 -31.44 16.74
CA ILE A 252 17.00 -30.95 18.14
C ILE A 252 15.73 -30.19 18.52
N HIS A 253 15.28 -29.29 17.65
CA HIS A 253 14.26 -28.30 18.02
C HIS A 253 12.86 -28.59 17.48
N GLN A 254 12.73 -29.40 16.42
CA GLN A 254 11.45 -29.74 15.77
C GLN A 254 10.47 -28.55 15.68
N PRO A 255 10.86 -27.44 15.01
CA PRO A 255 9.98 -26.28 14.86
C PRO A 255 8.70 -26.66 14.11
N GLN A 256 7.62 -25.93 14.39
CA GLN A 256 6.34 -26.07 13.70
C GLN A 256 6.40 -25.57 12.25
N LEU A 257 7.26 -24.59 11.97
CA LEU A 257 7.42 -24.04 10.63
C LEU A 257 8.84 -23.48 10.42
N VAL A 258 9.41 -23.77 9.25
CA VAL A 258 10.64 -23.14 8.77
C VAL A 258 10.29 -22.23 7.60
N VAL A 259 10.75 -20.98 7.65
CA VAL A 259 10.49 -19.95 6.64
C VAL A 259 11.80 -19.52 6.00
N ALA A 260 11.85 -19.50 4.67
CA ALA A 260 12.93 -18.90 3.92
C ALA A 260 12.47 -17.59 3.29
N ASP A 261 13.16 -16.49 3.59
CA ASP A 261 12.83 -15.19 3.01
C ASP A 261 13.42 -14.97 1.62
N GLY A 262 13.08 -13.81 1.03
CA GLY A 262 13.48 -13.43 -0.32
C GLY A 262 14.97 -13.18 -0.53
N SER A 263 15.77 -13.08 0.54
CA SER A 263 17.22 -12.85 0.47
C SER A 263 18.03 -14.10 0.14
N ASN A 264 17.45 -15.29 0.31
CA ASN A 264 18.15 -16.55 0.08
C ASN A 264 18.18 -16.95 -1.40
N SER A 265 19.27 -17.60 -1.80
CA SER A 265 19.43 -18.17 -3.12
C SER A 265 18.49 -19.37 -3.39
N PRO A 266 18.00 -19.55 -4.63
CA PRO A 266 17.07 -20.65 -4.94
C PRO A 266 17.65 -22.04 -4.64
N TRP A 267 18.95 -22.26 -4.89
CA TRP A 267 19.58 -23.57 -4.66
C TRP A 267 19.61 -23.91 -3.17
N THR A 268 19.86 -22.91 -2.31
CA THR A 268 19.93 -23.11 -0.85
C THR A 268 18.55 -23.40 -0.29
N VAL A 269 17.54 -22.66 -0.75
CA VAL A 269 16.13 -22.87 -0.39
C VAL A 269 15.68 -24.28 -0.77
N SER A 270 15.94 -24.74 -2.00
CA SER A 270 15.57 -26.11 -2.42
C SER A 270 16.27 -27.20 -1.61
N ARG A 271 17.50 -26.95 -1.12
CA ARG A 271 18.19 -27.88 -0.22
C ARG A 271 17.51 -27.94 1.15
N TRP A 272 17.10 -26.79 1.70
CA TRP A 272 16.41 -26.74 2.98
C TRP A 272 15.00 -27.31 2.93
N GLU A 273 14.29 -27.10 1.82
CA GLU A 273 12.97 -27.70 1.54
C GLU A 273 13.05 -29.23 1.66
N LYS A 274 14.03 -29.87 0.99
CA LYS A 274 14.29 -31.32 1.10
C LYS A 274 14.63 -31.78 2.51
N SER A 275 15.41 -30.99 3.26
CA SER A 275 15.70 -31.28 4.67
C SER A 275 14.42 -31.24 5.52
N CYS A 276 13.55 -30.26 5.30
CA CYS A 276 12.29 -30.15 6.05
C CYS A 276 11.34 -31.30 5.72
N GLU A 277 11.22 -31.68 4.44
CA GLU A 277 10.46 -32.86 4.00
C GLU A 277 10.93 -34.14 4.70
N LYS A 278 12.24 -34.35 4.84
CA LYS A 278 12.82 -35.51 5.51
C LYS A 278 12.40 -35.66 6.97
N TYR A 279 12.15 -34.57 7.68
CA TYR A 279 11.71 -34.57 9.08
C TYR A 279 10.21 -34.25 9.24
N SER A 280 9.44 -34.24 8.15
CA SER A 280 8.02 -33.91 8.14
C SER A 280 7.69 -32.55 8.76
N ILE A 281 8.58 -31.57 8.59
CA ILE A 281 8.41 -30.20 9.10
C ILE A 281 7.91 -29.31 7.95
N PRO A 282 6.85 -28.53 8.16
CA PRO A 282 6.39 -27.56 7.17
C PRO A 282 7.48 -26.55 6.79
N PHE A 283 7.60 -26.29 5.48
CA PHE A 283 8.52 -25.30 4.92
C PHE A 283 7.76 -24.27 4.10
N TYR A 284 8.03 -22.99 4.34
CA TYR A 284 7.42 -21.88 3.62
C TYR A 284 8.48 -21.07 2.86
N ASP A 285 8.42 -21.16 1.54
CA ASP A 285 9.23 -20.32 0.64
C ASP A 285 8.44 -19.07 0.26
N ILE A 286 8.86 -17.92 0.80
CA ILE A 286 8.23 -16.62 0.56
C ILE A 286 8.29 -16.23 -0.93
N ARG A 287 9.30 -16.69 -1.67
CA ARG A 287 9.40 -16.42 -3.11
C ARG A 287 8.31 -17.09 -3.92
N LYS A 288 7.88 -18.30 -3.51
CA LYS A 288 6.83 -19.07 -4.20
C LYS A 288 5.44 -18.66 -3.72
N SER A 289 5.27 -18.46 -2.42
CA SER A 289 3.95 -18.32 -1.78
C SER A 289 3.55 -16.88 -1.45
N GLY A 290 4.47 -15.92 -1.56
CA GLY A 290 4.22 -14.52 -1.21
C GLY A 290 4.45 -14.23 0.29
N ALA A 291 3.94 -13.09 0.76
CA ALA A 291 4.11 -12.66 2.14
C ALA A 291 3.38 -13.59 3.12
N LEU A 292 4.02 -13.87 4.25
CA LEU A 292 3.47 -14.73 5.31
C LEU A 292 2.94 -13.88 6.47
N LYS A 293 1.69 -14.12 6.86
CA LYS A 293 1.08 -13.62 8.10
C LYS A 293 1.02 -14.74 9.12
N ILE A 294 1.58 -14.52 10.30
CA ILE A 294 1.44 -15.40 11.47
C ILE A 294 0.61 -14.64 12.50
N SER A 295 -0.63 -15.07 12.72
CA SER A 295 -1.48 -14.50 13.77
C SER A 295 -0.93 -14.90 15.13
N LEU A 296 -0.78 -13.92 16.00
CA LEU A 296 -0.35 -14.08 17.38
C LEU A 296 -1.62 -13.91 18.21
N GLU A 297 -2.26 -15.01 18.60
CA GLU A 297 -3.43 -14.94 19.45
C GLU A 297 -3.04 -14.35 20.81
N ASN A 298 -3.81 -13.38 21.29
CA ASN A 298 -3.81 -13.05 22.71
C ASN A 298 -4.54 -14.21 23.39
N GLU A 299 -3.85 -15.01 24.19
CA GLU A 299 -4.55 -15.75 25.25
C GLU A 299 -5.12 -14.68 26.21
N GLU A 300 -6.42 -14.40 26.11
CA GLU A 300 -7.19 -13.84 27.24
C GLU A 300 -7.32 -14.89 28.36
#